data_AF-A0A0D6JCI1-F1
#
_entry.id   AF-A0A0D6JCI1-F1
#
_cell.length_a   1.000
_cell.length_b   1.000
_cell.length_c   1.000
_cell.angle_alpha   90.00
_cell.angle_beta   90.00
_cell.angle_gamma   90.00
#
_symmetry.space_group_name_H-M   'P 1'
#
loop_
_entity.id
_entity.type
_entity.pdbx_description
1 polymer ?
#
loop_
_entity_poly.entity_id
_entity_poly.type
_entity_poly.pdbx_seq_one_letter_code
_entity_poly.pdbx_strand_id
1 'polypeptide(L)'
;MVRLFLFLGVVVVIATGLAWLADRPGNLVINWQGYLIETSVFRAVVLLALLIGLVLFAWSLLRNLWGSPAALGSFLNRRRQKRGLDALSSGMIAIGAGDRAMATRYAIQARKSLPSEPLTHLLRAQAAQLSGDRATARRIYEAMLGSPDTEQLGLRGLFLEAEREGETEAAKQFAERAVHLNAALSWPVDALFDLQCKDADWAGALETLAIARKNGQIEKASANRRRAVLLTAQAQKAEDGDPERALAWALEAHSLAPNLVPAAAIAGRLLASRGNTPRATKVIQTTWQKAPHPDLATAYAYARLGDSPRDRLDRVKKLAALNPYSLESPIAVAVAAIEAKDYDSARQALEPLLENRLTQRVCTLMAKIEGEQHGDKGRVREWLARAVNAQRDPAWTADGVVSDNWAPVSPVTGALDAFQWRVPVETVDKASEELLAQKLEELVALGATPVQPAAAVPVPTTPAPVAPAKTSPVADADVIEDDGDARTGKTAVAPAGSQSSSGAASTSSSATPPATDPSKTADVKPRDAKMSAAVHSEEASVKVTTARQPTAGNSASGAQAEPNIFVSPRAPDDPGPPPEKEATARRLN
;
A
#
# COMPACT_ATOMS: atom_id res chain seq x y z
N MET A 1 52.96 -2.11 -32.85
CA MET A 1 53.28 -1.49 -34.15
C MET A 1 54.45 -0.51 -34.02
N VAL A 2 54.27 0.82 -34.00
CA VAL A 2 55.35 1.83 -34.17
C VAL A 2 56.66 1.54 -33.40
N ARG A 3 56.59 1.24 -32.08
CA ARG A 3 57.78 0.94 -31.26
C ARG A 3 58.62 -0.24 -31.77
N LEU A 4 58.01 -1.22 -32.44
CA LEU A 4 58.70 -2.38 -33.02
C LEU A 4 59.47 -1.98 -34.30
N PHE A 5 58.86 -1.20 -35.19
CA PHE A 5 59.52 -0.69 -36.40
C PHE A 5 60.69 0.25 -36.06
N LEU A 6 60.52 1.11 -35.05
CA LEU A 6 61.57 2.04 -34.61
C LEU A 6 62.74 1.27 -33.99
N PHE A 7 62.48 0.25 -33.16
CA PHE A 7 63.51 -0.65 -32.65
C PHE A 7 64.23 -1.41 -33.77
N LEU A 8 63.48 -1.99 -34.72
CA LEU A 8 64.06 -2.72 -35.86
C LEU A 8 64.94 -1.81 -36.74
N GLY A 9 64.51 -0.57 -37.01
CA GLY A 9 65.31 0.41 -37.74
C GLY A 9 66.61 0.77 -37.02
N VAL A 10 66.57 0.96 -35.70
CA VAL A 10 67.78 1.19 -34.88
C VAL A 10 68.72 -0.02 -34.90
N VAL A 11 68.18 -1.25 -34.80
CA VAL A 11 68.99 -2.48 -34.90
C VAL A 11 69.65 -2.61 -36.27
N VAL A 12 68.95 -2.30 -37.37
CA VAL A 12 69.53 -2.31 -38.72
C VAL A 12 70.64 -1.26 -38.85
N VAL A 13 70.42 -0.02 -38.40
CA VAL A 13 71.44 1.05 -38.45
C VAL A 13 72.68 0.67 -37.63
N ILE A 14 72.51 0.07 -36.45
CA ILE A 14 73.63 -0.41 -35.62
C ILE A 14 74.35 -1.58 -36.31
N ALA A 15 73.64 -2.54 -36.90
CA ALA A 15 74.24 -3.67 -37.59
C ALA A 15 75.05 -3.22 -38.83
N THR A 16 74.52 -2.31 -39.64
CA THR A 16 75.24 -1.73 -40.78
C THR A 16 76.46 -0.92 -40.34
N GLY A 17 76.35 -0.13 -39.26
CA GLY A 17 77.48 0.62 -38.70
C GLY A 17 78.60 -0.27 -38.15
N LEU A 18 78.24 -1.37 -37.47
CA LEU A 18 79.20 -2.36 -36.97
C LEU A 18 79.88 -3.15 -38.11
N ALA A 19 79.15 -3.49 -39.17
CA ALA A 19 79.72 -4.13 -40.35
C ALA A 19 80.76 -3.23 -41.05
N TRP A 20 80.38 -1.96 -41.34
CA TRP A 20 81.29 -0.98 -41.95
C TRP A 20 82.56 -0.72 -41.12
N LEU A 21 82.46 -0.82 -39.79
CA LEU A 21 83.59 -0.66 -38.88
C LEU A 21 84.45 -1.92 -38.74
N ALA A 22 83.93 -3.11 -39.08
CA ALA A 22 84.70 -4.35 -39.11
C ALA A 22 85.71 -4.37 -40.28
N ASP A 23 85.31 -3.82 -41.44
CA ASP A 23 86.13 -3.77 -42.66
C ASP A 23 87.30 -2.77 -42.61
N ARG A 24 87.47 -2.02 -41.51
CA ARG A 24 88.58 -1.08 -41.30
C ARG A 24 89.39 -1.43 -40.04
N PRO A 25 90.48 -2.21 -40.15
CA PRO A 25 91.29 -2.62 -39.01
C PRO A 25 92.13 -1.46 -38.45
N GLY A 26 91.52 -0.68 -37.54
CA GLY A 26 92.23 0.26 -36.68
C GLY A 26 92.72 -0.42 -35.39
N ASN A 27 93.95 -0.09 -34.98
CA ASN A 27 94.48 -0.46 -33.66
C ASN A 27 94.23 0.69 -32.68
N LEU A 28 93.61 0.39 -31.53
CA LEU A 28 93.44 1.33 -30.43
C LEU A 28 94.49 0.99 -29.36
N VAL A 29 95.45 1.90 -29.17
CA VAL A 29 96.48 1.78 -28.13
C VAL A 29 96.04 2.61 -26.93
N ILE A 30 95.62 1.96 -25.85
CA ILE A 30 95.27 2.62 -24.59
C ILE A 30 96.48 2.49 -23.67
N ASN A 31 97.05 3.62 -23.26
CA ASN A 31 98.10 3.69 -22.26
C ASN A 31 97.49 4.17 -20.93
N TRP A 32 97.43 3.27 -19.93
CA TRP A 32 96.89 3.57 -18.60
C TRP A 32 97.94 3.25 -17.54
N GLN A 33 98.42 4.27 -16.83
CA GLN A 33 99.42 4.14 -15.75
C GLN A 33 100.69 3.35 -16.16
N GLY A 34 101.10 3.45 -17.43
CA GLY A 34 102.27 2.75 -17.98
C GLY A 34 101.98 1.34 -18.53
N TYR A 35 100.76 0.82 -18.35
CA TYR A 35 100.32 -0.42 -18.99
C TYR A 35 99.76 -0.11 -20.39
N LEU A 36 100.41 -0.61 -21.44
CA LEU A 36 99.90 -0.53 -22.80
C LEU A 36 98.95 -1.68 -23.09
N ILE A 37 97.71 -1.37 -23.42
CA ILE A 37 96.72 -2.31 -23.91
C ILE A 37 96.47 -2.00 -25.39
N GLU A 38 97.07 -2.81 -26.26
CA GLU A 38 96.75 -2.81 -27.68
C GLU A 38 95.48 -3.65 -27.91
N THR A 39 94.46 -3.07 -28.53
CA THR A 39 93.21 -3.76 -28.84
C THR A 39 92.64 -3.24 -30.15
N SER A 40 92.14 -4.13 -31.02
CA SER A 40 91.52 -3.69 -32.26
C SER A 40 90.25 -2.89 -31.99
N VAL A 41 90.01 -1.83 -32.77
CA VAL A 41 88.85 -0.94 -32.63
C VAL A 41 87.54 -1.72 -32.59
N PHE A 42 87.41 -2.78 -33.38
CA PHE A 42 86.26 -3.69 -33.36
C PHE A 42 86.02 -4.32 -31.97
N ARG A 43 87.06 -4.87 -31.31
CA ARG A 43 86.93 -5.44 -29.96
C ARG A 43 86.56 -4.38 -28.93
N ALA A 44 87.15 -3.19 -29.01
CA ALA A 44 86.84 -2.07 -28.12
C ALA A 44 85.37 -1.62 -28.26
N VAL A 45 84.85 -1.53 -29.49
CA VAL A 45 83.47 -1.15 -29.76
C VAL A 45 82.47 -2.23 -29.35
N VAL A 46 82.78 -3.53 -29.55
CA VAL A 46 81.94 -4.63 -29.06
C VAL A 46 81.87 -4.64 -27.53
N LEU A 47 83.00 -4.43 -26.83
CA LEU A 47 83.02 -4.32 -25.37
C LEU A 47 82.25 -3.09 -24.87
N LEU A 48 82.38 -1.94 -25.53
CA LEU A 48 81.62 -0.72 -25.22
C LEU A 48 80.11 -0.92 -25.41
N ALA A 49 79.70 -1.53 -26.52
CA ALA A 49 78.29 -1.83 -26.80
C ALA A 49 77.70 -2.82 -25.78
N LEU A 50 78.46 -3.84 -25.39
CA LEU A 50 78.07 -4.80 -24.35
C LEU A 50 77.95 -4.12 -22.97
N LEU A 51 78.88 -3.23 -22.62
CA LEU A 51 78.83 -2.44 -21.39
C LEU A 51 77.60 -1.51 -21.36
N ILE A 52 77.33 -0.78 -22.45
CA ILE A 52 76.13 0.06 -22.58
C ILE A 52 74.86 -0.79 -22.47
N GLY A 53 74.81 -1.95 -23.13
CA GLY A 53 73.69 -2.90 -23.03
C GLY A 53 73.47 -3.38 -21.60
N LEU A 54 74.54 -3.70 -20.87
CA LEU A 54 74.49 -4.15 -19.47
C LEU A 54 74.07 -3.03 -18.51
N VAL A 55 74.52 -1.79 -18.73
CA VAL A 55 74.07 -0.60 -17.99
C VAL A 55 72.60 -0.31 -18.24
N LEU A 56 72.13 -0.37 -19.49
CA LEU A 56 70.71 -0.20 -19.83
C LEU A 56 69.84 -1.33 -19.24
N PHE A 57 70.34 -2.57 -19.23
CA PHE A 57 69.67 -3.71 -18.59
C PHE A 57 69.58 -3.52 -17.07
N ALA A 58 70.68 -3.14 -16.40
CA ALA A 58 70.70 -2.86 -14.98
C ALA A 58 69.77 -1.69 -14.60
N TRP A 59 69.77 -0.61 -15.39
CA TRP A 59 68.86 0.53 -15.21
C TRP A 59 67.39 0.14 -15.41
N SER A 60 67.11 -0.71 -16.41
CA SER A 60 65.77 -1.27 -16.63
C SER A 60 65.31 -2.14 -15.45
N LEU A 61 66.18 -3.02 -14.94
CA LEU A 61 65.92 -3.83 -13.75
C LEU A 61 65.65 -2.95 -12.52
N LEU A 62 66.49 -1.94 -12.27
CA LEU A 62 66.36 -1.04 -11.12
C LEU A 62 65.07 -0.21 -11.20
N ARG A 63 64.75 0.34 -12.38
CA ARG A 63 63.51 1.08 -12.64
C ARG A 63 62.27 0.19 -12.50
N ASN A 64 62.34 -1.06 -12.95
CA ASN A 64 61.24 -2.02 -12.78
C ASN A 64 61.10 -2.45 -11.31
N LEU A 65 62.20 -2.60 -10.57
CA LEU A 65 62.19 -2.95 -9.14
C LEU A 65 61.64 -1.80 -8.28
N TRP A 66 61.92 -0.53 -8.61
CA TRP A 66 61.33 0.64 -7.97
C TRP A 66 59.88 0.92 -8.41
N GLY A 67 59.46 0.50 -9.61
CA GLY A 67 58.06 0.54 -10.05
C GLY A 67 57.19 -0.62 -9.53
N SER A 68 57.81 -1.77 -9.26
CA SER A 68 57.20 -3.00 -8.76
C SER A 68 56.25 -2.84 -7.56
N PRO A 69 56.58 -2.11 -6.47
CA PRO A 69 55.72 -2.04 -5.28
C PRO A 69 54.29 -1.55 -5.58
N ALA A 70 54.12 -0.62 -6.53
CA ALA A 70 52.79 -0.16 -6.94
C ALA A 70 52.00 -1.26 -7.68
N ALA A 71 52.66 -2.02 -8.57
CA ALA A 71 52.06 -3.14 -9.28
C ALA A 71 51.65 -4.27 -8.30
N LEU A 72 52.53 -4.65 -7.38
CA LEU A 72 52.29 -5.67 -6.36
C LEU A 72 51.13 -5.26 -5.42
N GLY A 73 51.12 -4.00 -4.98
CA GLY A 73 50.02 -3.42 -4.20
C GLY A 73 48.68 -3.52 -4.93
N SER A 74 48.64 -3.18 -6.23
CA SER A 74 47.42 -3.27 -7.04
C SER A 74 46.88 -4.71 -7.18
N PHE A 75 47.76 -5.70 -7.31
CA PHE A 75 47.38 -7.12 -7.40
C PHE A 75 46.85 -7.64 -6.08
N LEU A 76 47.51 -7.31 -4.96
CA LEU A 76 47.06 -7.66 -3.62
C LEU A 76 45.71 -6.99 -3.29
N ASN A 77 45.50 -5.74 -3.68
CA ASN A 77 44.23 -5.05 -3.46
C ASN A 77 43.10 -5.69 -4.28
N ARG A 78 43.32 -5.99 -5.57
CA ARG A 78 42.37 -6.75 -6.41
C ARG A 78 42.01 -8.11 -5.80
N ARG A 79 42.98 -8.82 -5.18
CA ARG A 79 42.72 -10.11 -4.52
C ARG A 79 41.97 -9.98 -3.19
N ARG A 80 42.13 -8.86 -2.46
CA ARG A 80 41.31 -8.52 -1.29
C ARG A 80 39.88 -8.16 -1.70
N GLN A 81 39.74 -7.29 -2.70
CA GLN A 81 38.44 -6.83 -3.21
C GLN A 81 37.58 -8.01 -3.71
N LYS A 82 38.15 -8.92 -4.52
CA LYS A 82 37.46 -10.16 -4.93
C LYS A 82 36.96 -10.96 -3.72
N ARG A 83 37.85 -11.34 -2.79
CA ARG A 83 37.49 -12.07 -1.55
C ARG A 83 36.42 -11.38 -0.69
N GLY A 84 36.37 -10.05 -0.74
CA GLY A 84 35.33 -9.27 -0.07
C GLY A 84 33.98 -9.33 -0.77
N LEU A 85 33.96 -9.25 -2.11
CA LEU A 85 32.76 -9.42 -2.92
C LEU A 85 32.24 -10.88 -2.87
N ASP A 86 33.14 -11.86 -2.88
CA ASP A 86 32.82 -13.29 -2.71
C ASP A 86 32.20 -13.58 -1.33
N ALA A 87 32.70 -12.91 -0.28
CA ALA A 87 32.12 -12.96 1.06
C ALA A 87 30.80 -12.18 1.17
N LEU A 88 30.68 -11.05 0.47
CA LEU A 88 29.46 -10.24 0.45
C LEU A 88 28.30 -11.02 -0.18
N SER A 89 28.51 -11.63 -1.35
CA SER A 89 27.50 -12.45 -2.03
C SER A 89 27.12 -13.68 -1.21
N SER A 90 28.11 -14.41 -0.69
CA SER A 90 27.89 -15.59 0.16
C SER A 90 27.17 -15.23 1.48
N GLY A 91 27.46 -14.05 2.06
CA GLY A 91 26.77 -13.51 3.23
C GLY A 91 25.31 -13.15 2.96
N MET A 92 25.02 -12.50 1.82
CA MET A 92 23.64 -12.19 1.42
C MET A 92 22.83 -13.47 1.13
N ILE A 93 23.43 -14.48 0.51
CA ILE A 93 22.80 -15.80 0.31
C ILE A 93 22.52 -16.47 1.67
N ALA A 94 23.47 -16.44 2.61
CA ALA A 94 23.27 -17.00 3.95
C ALA A 94 22.16 -16.29 4.73
N ILE A 95 22.00 -14.96 4.59
CA ILE A 95 20.85 -14.23 5.15
C ILE A 95 19.55 -14.68 4.52
N GLY A 96 19.48 -14.79 3.18
CA GLY A 96 18.30 -15.27 2.47
C GLY A 96 17.89 -16.70 2.83
N ALA A 97 18.87 -17.55 3.16
CA ALA A 97 18.67 -18.91 3.65
C ALA A 97 18.41 -19.01 5.18
N GLY A 98 18.51 -17.90 5.92
CA GLY A 98 18.36 -17.88 7.38
C GLY A 98 19.54 -18.45 8.19
N ASP A 99 20.67 -18.78 7.54
CA ASP A 99 21.87 -19.30 8.22
C ASP A 99 22.62 -18.16 8.93
N ARG A 100 22.22 -17.94 10.19
CA ARG A 100 22.80 -16.95 11.11
C ARG A 100 24.30 -17.11 11.29
N ALA A 101 24.80 -18.35 11.32
CA ALA A 101 26.19 -18.66 11.61
C ALA A 101 27.09 -18.34 10.42
N MET A 102 26.70 -18.75 9.21
CA MET A 102 27.45 -18.44 7.99
C MET A 102 27.28 -16.97 7.59
N ALA A 103 26.09 -16.37 7.75
CA ALA A 103 25.89 -14.93 7.55
C ALA A 103 26.85 -14.10 8.42
N THR A 104 26.96 -14.41 9.72
CA THR A 104 27.87 -13.71 10.64
C THR A 104 29.34 -13.92 10.27
N ARG A 105 29.75 -15.15 9.91
CA ARG A 105 31.12 -15.45 9.44
C ARG A 105 31.47 -14.66 8.18
N TYR A 106 30.59 -14.64 7.19
CA TYR A 106 30.79 -13.90 5.95
C TYR A 106 30.77 -12.38 6.14
N ALA A 107 29.91 -11.84 7.03
CA ALA A 107 29.91 -10.42 7.39
C ALA A 107 31.26 -9.97 8.00
N ILE A 108 31.88 -10.80 8.86
CA ILE A 108 33.20 -10.54 9.43
C ILE A 108 34.30 -10.62 8.33
N GLN A 109 34.22 -11.61 7.42
CA GLN A 109 35.15 -11.74 6.31
C GLN A 109 35.05 -10.58 5.30
N ALA A 110 33.84 -10.11 5.01
CA ALA A 110 33.58 -8.92 4.21
C ALA A 110 34.19 -7.68 4.88
N ARG A 111 33.92 -7.43 6.17
CA ARG A 111 34.50 -6.30 6.93
C ARG A 111 36.03 -6.29 6.92
N LYS A 112 36.67 -7.46 7.00
CA LYS A 112 38.14 -7.58 6.94
C LYS A 112 38.73 -7.32 5.55
N SER A 113 37.92 -7.44 4.49
CA SER A 113 38.34 -7.34 3.09
C SER A 113 37.96 -6.00 2.44
N LEU A 114 36.84 -5.42 2.89
CA LEU A 114 36.16 -4.24 2.36
C LEU A 114 35.61 -3.37 3.52
N PRO A 115 36.49 -2.75 4.33
CA PRO A 115 36.09 -2.07 5.57
C PRO A 115 35.32 -0.76 5.35
N SER A 116 35.38 -0.18 4.14
CA SER A 116 34.79 1.12 3.79
C SER A 116 33.57 1.02 2.86
N GLU A 117 33.11 -0.20 2.53
CA GLU A 117 32.02 -0.39 1.57
C GLU A 117 30.64 -0.32 2.25
N PRO A 118 29.70 0.53 1.77
CA PRO A 118 28.32 0.62 2.27
C PRO A 118 27.62 -0.72 2.51
N LEU A 119 27.71 -1.64 1.53
CA LEU A 119 27.06 -2.95 1.57
C LEU A 119 27.63 -3.86 2.67
N THR A 120 28.88 -3.65 3.08
CA THR A 120 29.51 -4.40 4.18
C THR A 120 29.01 -3.94 5.55
N HIS A 121 28.48 -2.73 5.67
CA HIS A 121 27.75 -2.30 6.87
C HIS A 121 26.36 -2.93 6.91
N LEU A 122 25.60 -2.90 5.80
CA LEU A 122 24.29 -3.55 5.70
C LEU A 122 24.37 -5.06 6.04
N LEU A 123 25.25 -5.81 5.38
CA LEU A 123 25.44 -7.25 5.63
C LEU A 123 25.71 -7.53 7.12
N ARG A 124 26.50 -6.67 7.79
CA ARG A 124 26.81 -6.81 9.21
C ARG A 124 25.61 -6.50 10.12
N ALA A 125 24.82 -5.48 9.79
CA ALA A 125 23.61 -5.14 10.54
C ALA A 125 22.55 -6.25 10.39
N GLN A 126 22.31 -6.74 9.17
CA GLN A 126 21.37 -7.82 8.91
C GLN A 126 21.80 -9.16 9.54
N ALA A 127 23.10 -9.49 9.54
CA ALA A 127 23.61 -10.68 10.23
C ALA A 127 23.45 -10.59 11.77
N ALA A 128 23.65 -9.39 12.36
CA ALA A 128 23.40 -9.16 13.78
C ALA A 128 21.91 -9.28 14.12
N GLN A 129 21.04 -8.65 13.32
CA GLN A 129 19.58 -8.72 13.44
C GLN A 129 19.06 -10.17 13.31
N LEU A 130 19.54 -10.94 12.33
CA LEU A 130 19.22 -12.37 12.15
C LEU A 130 19.71 -13.22 13.33
N SER A 131 20.82 -12.84 13.96
CA SER A 131 21.35 -13.49 15.18
C SER A 131 20.62 -13.07 16.46
N GLY A 132 19.77 -12.04 16.42
CA GLY A 132 19.06 -11.48 17.58
C GLY A 132 19.81 -10.38 18.34
N ASP A 133 21.02 -9.99 17.89
CA ASP A 133 21.80 -8.92 18.51
C ASP A 133 21.35 -7.54 18.00
N ARG A 134 20.20 -7.10 18.53
CA ARG A 134 19.58 -5.80 18.23
C ARG A 134 20.51 -4.62 18.59
N ALA A 135 21.22 -4.71 19.72
CA ALA A 135 22.10 -3.64 20.19
C ALA A 135 23.29 -3.41 19.23
N THR A 136 23.87 -4.48 18.69
CA THR A 136 24.87 -4.36 17.62
C THR A 136 24.24 -3.90 16.30
N ALA A 137 23.04 -4.38 15.93
CA ALA A 137 22.36 -3.93 14.72
C ALA A 137 22.08 -2.42 14.73
N ARG A 138 21.48 -1.89 15.81
CA ARG A 138 21.19 -0.46 16.03
C ARG A 138 22.46 0.38 15.88
N ARG A 139 23.55 0.02 16.59
CA ARG A 139 24.86 0.68 16.50
C ARG A 139 25.49 0.67 15.10
N ILE A 140 25.18 -0.33 14.26
CA ILE A 140 25.68 -0.37 12.87
C ILE A 140 24.86 0.56 11.99
N TYR A 141 23.53 0.61 12.16
CA TYR A 141 22.69 1.54 11.41
C TYR A 141 22.89 3.01 11.85
N GLU A 142 23.14 3.28 13.14
CA GLU A 142 23.61 4.58 13.65
C GLU A 142 24.90 5.02 12.94
N ALA A 143 25.91 4.14 12.88
CA ALA A 143 27.17 4.40 12.18
C ALA A 143 26.99 4.58 10.65
N MET A 144 25.90 4.08 10.07
CA MET A 144 25.52 4.32 8.67
C MET A 144 24.92 5.71 8.42
N LEU A 145 24.50 6.44 9.45
CA LEU A 145 24.09 7.85 9.33
C LEU A 145 25.28 8.81 9.15
N GLY A 146 26.51 8.35 9.36
CA GLY A 146 27.74 9.16 9.22
C GLY A 146 28.25 9.31 7.79
N SER A 147 27.57 8.75 6.78
CA SER A 147 27.97 8.85 5.37
C SER A 147 26.72 8.91 4.47
N PRO A 148 26.65 9.83 3.49
CA PRO A 148 25.43 10.07 2.70
C PRO A 148 24.99 8.82 1.92
N ASP A 149 25.94 8.06 1.37
CA ASP A 149 25.69 6.84 0.60
C ASP A 149 25.00 5.72 1.42
N THR A 150 25.09 5.78 2.75
CA THR A 150 24.47 4.81 3.67
C THR A 150 23.31 5.37 4.48
N GLU A 151 23.10 6.69 4.50
CA GLU A 151 22.20 7.34 5.45
C GLU A 151 20.75 6.87 5.30
N GLN A 152 20.18 6.90 4.09
CA GLN A 152 18.81 6.44 3.82
C GLN A 152 18.56 4.99 4.27
N LEU A 153 19.59 4.16 4.18
CA LEU A 153 19.56 2.73 4.51
C LEU A 153 19.73 2.51 6.02
N GLY A 154 20.55 3.33 6.69
CA GLY A 154 20.63 3.42 8.14
C GLY A 154 19.29 3.85 8.74
N LEU A 155 18.67 4.91 8.22
CA LEU A 155 17.36 5.39 8.65
C LEU A 155 16.27 4.31 8.52
N ARG A 156 16.24 3.56 7.41
CA ARG A 156 15.31 2.42 7.26
C ARG A 156 15.56 1.32 8.29
N GLY A 157 16.84 1.02 8.59
CA GLY A 157 17.21 0.03 9.60
C GLY A 157 16.80 0.43 11.01
N LEU A 158 17.02 1.70 11.38
CA LEU A 158 16.64 2.26 12.68
C LEU A 158 15.12 2.36 12.84
N PHE A 159 14.41 2.83 11.81
CA PHE A 159 12.94 2.84 11.77
C PHE A 159 12.35 1.46 12.09
N LEU A 160 12.82 0.41 11.40
CA LEU A 160 12.30 -0.95 11.57
C LEU A 160 12.66 -1.57 12.93
N GLU A 161 13.71 -1.11 13.61
CA GLU A 161 14.04 -1.58 14.96
C GLU A 161 13.28 -0.80 16.04
N ALA A 162 13.05 0.51 15.82
CA ALA A 162 12.19 1.33 16.67
C ALA A 162 10.72 0.84 16.67
N GLU A 163 10.15 0.51 15.50
CA GLU A 163 8.81 -0.12 15.42
C GLU A 163 8.74 -1.44 16.20
N ARG A 164 9.81 -2.24 16.22
CA ARG A 164 9.87 -3.53 16.93
C ARG A 164 10.08 -3.43 18.43
N GLU A 165 10.45 -2.25 18.92
CA GLU A 165 10.59 -1.95 20.35
C GLU A 165 9.43 -1.08 20.86
N GLY A 166 8.56 -0.58 19.95
CA GLY A 166 7.45 0.30 20.28
C GLY A 166 7.85 1.77 20.45
N GLU A 167 9.07 2.15 20.05
CA GLU A 167 9.60 3.51 20.15
C GLU A 167 9.02 4.42 19.05
N THR A 168 7.72 4.73 19.13
CA THR A 168 6.97 5.47 18.10
C THR A 168 7.56 6.85 17.79
N GLU A 169 7.99 7.61 18.80
CA GLU A 169 8.63 8.91 18.60
C GLU A 169 9.94 8.79 17.82
N ALA A 170 10.77 7.79 18.11
CA ALA A 170 12.02 7.53 17.40
C ALA A 170 11.74 7.08 15.96
N ALA A 171 10.76 6.19 15.76
CA ALA A 171 10.31 5.79 14.43
C ALA A 171 9.83 6.99 13.60
N LYS A 172 9.07 7.91 14.20
CA LYS A 172 8.62 9.15 13.54
C LYS A 172 9.80 10.02 13.10
N GLN A 173 10.77 10.26 13.99
CA GLN A 173 11.98 11.05 13.67
C GLN A 173 12.83 10.40 12.57
N PHE A 174 12.99 9.08 12.55
CA PHE A 174 13.72 8.38 11.48
C PHE A 174 12.97 8.41 10.15
N ALA A 175 11.63 8.32 10.15
CA ALA A 175 10.81 8.45 8.95
C ALA A 175 10.83 9.88 8.39
N GLU A 176 10.67 10.89 9.26
CA GLU A 176 10.73 12.32 8.91
C GLU A 176 12.07 12.69 8.26
N ARG A 177 13.19 12.34 8.89
CA ARG A 177 14.53 12.53 8.29
C ARG A 177 14.70 11.79 6.97
N ALA A 178 14.09 10.61 6.83
CA ALA A 178 14.13 9.83 5.58
C ALA A 178 13.27 10.43 4.45
N VAL A 179 12.17 11.13 4.77
CA VAL A 179 11.39 11.94 3.80
C VAL A 179 12.18 13.19 3.40
N HIS A 180 12.82 13.89 4.35
CA HIS A 180 13.65 15.05 4.04
C HIS A 180 14.85 14.71 3.14
N LEU A 181 15.48 13.54 3.33
CA LEU A 181 16.62 13.12 2.51
C LEU A 181 16.19 12.65 1.11
N ASN A 182 15.15 11.81 1.00
CA ASN A 182 14.64 11.35 -0.29
C ASN A 182 13.13 11.06 -0.29
N ALA A 183 12.35 12.14 -0.41
CA ALA A 183 10.90 12.11 -0.57
C ALA A 183 10.37 11.29 -1.77
N ALA A 184 11.20 10.95 -2.76
CA ALA A 184 10.77 10.17 -3.92
C ALA A 184 10.58 8.68 -3.59
N LEU A 185 11.18 8.18 -2.50
CA LEU A 185 10.92 6.85 -1.97
C LEU A 185 9.53 6.81 -1.34
N SER A 186 8.77 5.74 -1.55
CA SER A 186 7.44 5.56 -0.95
C SER A 186 7.53 5.26 0.55
N TRP A 187 8.39 4.30 0.94
CA TRP A 187 8.44 3.78 2.31
C TRP A 187 8.53 4.83 3.44
N PRO A 188 9.32 5.93 3.37
CA PRO A 188 9.37 6.87 4.48
C PRO A 188 8.15 7.80 4.48
N VAL A 189 7.55 8.05 3.30
CA VAL A 189 6.35 8.86 3.14
C VAL A 189 5.12 8.10 3.64
N ASP A 190 4.98 6.83 3.27
CA ASP A 190 3.92 5.94 3.77
C ASP A 190 4.04 5.74 5.29
N ALA A 191 5.24 5.43 5.79
CA ALA A 191 5.50 5.23 7.22
C ALA A 191 5.25 6.50 8.07
N LEU A 192 5.72 7.66 7.60
CA LEU A 192 5.48 8.94 8.28
C LEU A 192 3.98 9.28 8.28
N PHE A 193 3.29 9.04 7.17
CA PHE A 193 1.85 9.26 7.05
C PHE A 193 1.04 8.39 8.02
N ASP A 194 1.35 7.10 8.11
CA ASP A 194 0.67 6.17 9.01
C ASP A 194 0.95 6.48 10.49
N LEU A 195 2.17 6.89 10.84
CA LEU A 195 2.50 7.37 12.19
C LEU A 195 1.77 8.69 12.52
N GLN A 196 1.75 9.67 11.61
CA GLN A 196 1.00 10.91 11.78
C GLN A 196 -0.51 10.66 11.92
N CYS A 197 -1.07 9.67 11.22
CA CYS A 197 -2.47 9.28 11.39
C CYS A 197 -2.73 8.65 12.77
N LYS A 198 -1.81 7.82 13.29
CA LYS A 198 -1.88 7.24 14.64
C LYS A 198 -1.77 8.30 15.74
N ASP A 199 -0.91 9.30 15.56
CA ASP A 199 -0.73 10.44 16.48
C ASP A 199 -1.91 11.45 16.47
N ALA A 200 -2.87 11.30 15.56
CA ALA A 200 -3.86 12.32 15.21
C ALA A 200 -3.25 13.67 14.76
N ASP A 201 -2.04 13.61 14.19
CA ASP A 201 -1.28 14.71 13.58
C ASP A 201 -1.78 14.96 12.14
N TRP A 202 -3.04 15.40 12.04
CA TRP A 202 -3.71 15.64 10.76
C TRP A 202 -3.02 16.72 9.91
N ALA A 203 -2.27 17.63 10.54
CA ALA A 203 -1.55 18.68 9.84
C ALA A 203 -0.32 18.11 9.13
N GLY A 204 0.55 17.38 9.83
CA GLY A 204 1.68 16.69 9.24
C GLY A 204 1.24 15.69 8.15
N ALA A 205 0.18 14.92 8.42
CA ALA A 205 -0.36 13.96 7.45
C ALA A 205 -0.81 14.61 6.12
N LEU A 206 -1.34 15.84 6.15
CA LEU A 206 -1.72 16.60 4.94
C LEU A 206 -0.49 17.06 4.13
N GLU A 207 0.62 17.40 4.79
CA GLU A 207 1.86 17.77 4.13
C GLU A 207 2.56 16.54 3.52
N THR A 208 2.67 15.45 4.27
CA THR A 208 3.18 14.15 3.79
C THR A 208 2.37 13.63 2.60
N LEU A 209 1.04 13.77 2.62
CA LEU A 209 0.17 13.44 1.49
C LEU A 209 0.38 14.34 0.27
N ALA A 210 0.69 15.63 0.48
CA ALA A 210 1.01 16.55 -0.61
C ALA A 210 2.37 16.19 -1.27
N ILE A 211 3.35 15.74 -0.47
CA ILE A 211 4.62 15.19 -0.95
C ILE A 211 4.38 13.91 -1.78
N ALA A 212 3.62 12.95 -1.24
CA ALA A 212 3.27 11.70 -1.93
C ALA A 212 2.63 11.96 -3.30
N ARG A 213 1.67 12.89 -3.36
CA ARG A 213 0.99 13.29 -4.60
C ARG A 213 1.93 14.02 -5.57
N LYS A 214 2.84 14.86 -5.08
CA LYS A 214 3.84 15.57 -5.91
C LYS A 214 4.81 14.60 -6.59
N ASN A 215 5.16 13.52 -5.89
CA ASN A 215 6.11 12.52 -6.36
C ASN A 215 5.44 11.34 -7.11
N GLY A 216 4.13 11.43 -7.38
CA GLY A 216 3.38 10.44 -8.17
C GLY A 216 3.11 9.10 -7.48
N GLN A 217 3.35 9.01 -6.17
CA GLN A 217 3.21 7.77 -5.39
C GLN A 217 1.74 7.37 -5.15
N ILE A 218 0.82 8.35 -5.18
CA ILE A 218 -0.61 8.15 -4.92
C ILE A 218 -1.43 8.79 -6.05
N GLU A 219 -2.39 8.03 -6.58
CA GLU A 219 -3.30 8.47 -7.64
C GLU A 219 -4.22 9.62 -7.17
N LYS A 220 -4.61 10.52 -8.08
CA LYS A 220 -5.30 11.77 -7.75
C LYS A 220 -6.62 11.54 -7.00
N ALA A 221 -7.41 10.53 -7.36
CA ALA A 221 -8.65 10.19 -6.67
C ALA A 221 -8.39 9.73 -5.23
N SER A 222 -7.44 8.81 -5.03
CA SER A 222 -7.04 8.33 -3.70
C SER A 222 -6.48 9.44 -2.82
N ALA A 223 -5.61 10.31 -3.36
CA ALA A 223 -5.06 11.45 -2.65
C ALA A 223 -6.15 12.47 -2.25
N ASN A 224 -7.13 12.73 -3.11
CA ASN A 224 -8.28 13.58 -2.78
C ASN A 224 -9.16 12.97 -1.67
N ARG A 225 -9.40 11.65 -1.70
CA ARG A 225 -10.16 10.94 -0.66
C ARG A 225 -9.44 10.96 0.69
N ARG A 226 -8.14 10.62 0.74
CA ARG A 226 -7.32 10.73 1.97
C ARG A 226 -7.33 12.16 2.53
N ARG A 227 -7.18 13.19 1.67
CA ARG A 227 -7.26 14.61 2.07
C ARG A 227 -8.62 14.96 2.65
N ALA A 228 -9.72 14.51 2.05
CA ALA A 228 -11.07 14.73 2.58
C ALA A 228 -11.26 14.12 3.97
N VAL A 229 -10.75 12.92 4.21
CA VAL A 229 -10.82 12.25 5.52
C VAL A 229 -10.02 13.00 6.59
N LEU A 230 -8.78 13.42 6.29
CA LEU A 230 -7.96 14.22 7.21
C LEU A 230 -8.60 15.58 7.55
N LEU A 231 -9.16 16.27 6.55
CA LEU A 231 -9.90 17.52 6.76
C LEU A 231 -11.19 17.31 7.56
N THR A 232 -11.84 16.15 7.42
CA THR A 232 -13.02 15.78 8.23
C THR A 232 -12.62 15.52 9.69
N ALA A 233 -11.47 14.88 9.92
CA ALA A 233 -10.91 14.68 11.26
C ALA A 233 -10.55 16.00 11.95
N GLN A 234 -9.96 16.95 11.21
CA GLN A 234 -9.72 18.31 11.70
C GLN A 234 -11.03 19.04 12.01
N ALA A 235 -12.04 18.93 11.14
CA ALA A 235 -13.35 19.55 11.36
C ALA A 235 -14.06 18.99 12.59
N GLN A 236 -14.08 17.66 12.76
CA GLN A 236 -14.67 16.99 13.92
C GLN A 236 -13.98 17.41 15.24
N LYS A 237 -12.64 17.51 15.26
CA LYS A 237 -11.87 17.96 16.43
C LYS A 237 -12.03 19.45 16.74
N ALA A 238 -12.50 20.25 15.78
CA ALA A 238 -12.68 21.69 15.93
C ALA A 238 -14.14 22.13 16.04
N GLU A 239 -15.13 21.23 15.94
CA GLU A 239 -16.56 21.59 15.90
C GLU A 239 -17.00 22.40 17.13
N ASP A 240 -16.51 22.04 18.32
CA ASP A 240 -16.81 22.73 19.58
C ASP A 240 -15.97 23.98 19.84
N GLY A 241 -14.73 24.03 19.33
CA GLY A 241 -13.73 25.05 19.69
C GLY A 241 -13.51 26.14 18.65
N ASP A 242 -13.62 25.81 17.36
CA ASP A 242 -13.49 26.72 16.23
C ASP A 242 -14.42 26.28 15.08
N PRO A 243 -15.73 26.60 15.19
CA PRO A 243 -16.71 26.24 14.18
C PRO A 243 -16.50 26.99 12.84
N GLU A 244 -15.61 27.99 12.77
CA GLU A 244 -15.24 28.70 11.53
C GLU A 244 -14.29 27.84 10.69
N ARG A 245 -13.18 27.41 11.30
CA ARG A 245 -12.22 26.50 10.66
C ARG A 245 -12.85 25.13 10.40
N ALA A 246 -13.63 24.60 11.33
CA ALA A 246 -14.32 23.32 11.15
C ALA A 246 -15.26 23.33 9.92
N LEU A 247 -16.04 24.41 9.74
CA LEU A 247 -16.93 24.56 8.58
C LEU A 247 -16.13 24.70 7.27
N ALA A 248 -15.00 25.42 7.27
CA ALA A 248 -14.15 25.54 6.10
C ALA A 248 -13.57 24.18 5.68
N TRP A 249 -13.00 23.42 6.63
CA TRP A 249 -12.43 22.09 6.36
C TRP A 249 -13.48 21.06 5.95
N ALA A 250 -14.66 21.03 6.59
CA ALA A 250 -15.75 20.12 6.22
C ALA A 250 -16.31 20.41 4.82
N LEU A 251 -16.39 21.69 4.42
CA LEU A 251 -16.79 22.08 3.08
C LEU A 251 -15.74 21.73 2.01
N GLU A 252 -14.45 21.90 2.30
CA GLU A 252 -13.39 21.42 1.40
C GLU A 252 -13.44 19.89 1.27
N ALA A 253 -13.55 19.16 2.38
CA ALA A 253 -13.66 17.70 2.40
C ALA A 253 -14.85 17.19 1.57
N HIS A 254 -16.04 17.78 1.75
CA HIS A 254 -17.21 17.44 0.93
C HIS A 254 -17.00 17.76 -0.56
N SER A 255 -16.25 18.81 -0.91
CA SER A 255 -15.94 19.12 -2.32
C SER A 255 -14.98 18.11 -2.96
N LEU A 256 -14.06 17.53 -2.17
CA LEU A 256 -13.08 16.54 -2.61
C LEU A 256 -13.67 15.12 -2.67
N ALA A 257 -14.53 14.77 -1.71
CA ALA A 257 -15.21 13.48 -1.63
C ALA A 257 -16.69 13.65 -1.25
N PRO A 258 -17.60 13.97 -2.20
CA PRO A 258 -19.02 14.19 -1.91
C PRO A 258 -19.79 12.96 -1.40
N ASN A 259 -19.17 11.78 -1.38
CA ASN A 259 -19.70 10.54 -0.78
C ASN A 259 -19.21 10.30 0.65
N LEU A 260 -18.38 11.20 1.22
CA LEU A 260 -17.94 11.11 2.61
C LEU A 260 -19.03 11.68 3.53
N VAL A 261 -19.91 10.78 3.99
CA VAL A 261 -21.01 11.04 4.93
C VAL A 261 -20.64 12.00 6.09
N PRO A 262 -19.61 11.74 6.93
CA PRO A 262 -19.30 12.58 8.08
C PRO A 262 -18.95 14.03 7.71
N ALA A 263 -18.25 14.25 6.59
CA ALA A 263 -17.96 15.60 6.09
C ALA A 263 -19.24 16.40 5.79
N ALA A 264 -20.21 15.74 5.15
CA ALA A 264 -21.51 16.35 4.82
C ALA A 264 -22.40 16.53 6.06
N ALA A 265 -22.31 15.64 7.05
CA ALA A 265 -23.03 15.77 8.32
C ALA A 265 -22.51 16.96 9.14
N ILE A 266 -21.19 17.07 9.35
CA ILE A 266 -20.54 18.19 10.07
C ILE A 266 -20.81 19.52 9.35
N ALA A 267 -20.57 19.59 8.03
CA ALA A 267 -20.87 20.78 7.25
C ALA A 267 -22.37 21.14 7.28
N GLY A 268 -23.25 20.15 7.29
CA GLY A 268 -24.69 20.32 7.44
C GLY A 268 -25.08 20.97 8.77
N ARG A 269 -24.62 20.41 9.89
CA ARG A 269 -24.84 20.95 11.25
C ARG A 269 -24.31 22.37 11.39
N LEU A 270 -23.05 22.60 10.99
CA LEU A 270 -22.41 23.91 11.11
C LEU A 270 -22.99 24.98 10.18
N LEU A 271 -23.58 24.61 9.04
CA LEU A 271 -24.35 25.55 8.21
C LEU A 271 -25.75 25.82 8.79
N ALA A 272 -26.38 24.82 9.39
CA ALA A 272 -27.70 24.95 10.01
C ALA A 272 -27.67 25.85 11.26
N SER A 273 -26.70 25.67 12.16
CA SER A 273 -26.53 26.51 13.36
C SER A 273 -26.28 27.98 13.04
N ARG A 274 -25.66 28.27 11.89
CA ARG A 274 -25.47 29.62 11.33
C ARG A 274 -26.69 30.16 10.57
N GLY A 275 -27.81 29.44 10.54
CA GLY A 275 -29.02 29.81 9.79
C GLY A 275 -28.91 29.68 8.26
N ASN A 276 -27.83 29.12 7.72
CA ASN A 276 -27.62 28.95 6.28
C ASN A 276 -28.26 27.65 5.77
N THR A 277 -29.55 27.47 6.07
CA THR A 277 -30.35 26.31 5.69
C THR A 277 -30.27 25.97 4.20
N PRO A 278 -30.33 26.92 3.22
CA PRO A 278 -30.27 26.56 1.80
C PRO A 278 -28.96 25.87 1.40
N ARG A 279 -27.83 26.30 1.99
CA ARG A 279 -26.52 25.68 1.72
C ARG A 279 -26.37 24.34 2.46
N ALA A 280 -26.89 24.22 3.69
CA ALA A 280 -26.95 22.97 4.44
C ALA A 280 -27.77 21.91 3.66
N THR A 281 -28.97 22.28 3.21
CA THR A 281 -29.87 21.48 2.37
C THR A 281 -29.13 20.94 1.14
N LYS A 282 -28.43 21.80 0.39
CA LYS A 282 -27.71 21.38 -0.82
C LYS A 282 -26.57 20.39 -0.54
N VAL A 283 -25.77 20.62 0.50
CA VAL A 283 -24.67 19.72 0.89
C VAL A 283 -25.21 18.34 1.25
N ILE A 284 -26.21 18.29 2.14
CA ILE A 284 -26.77 17.03 2.64
C ILE A 284 -27.46 16.25 1.50
N GLN A 285 -28.28 16.90 0.67
CA GLN A 285 -28.93 16.24 -0.49
C GLN A 285 -27.90 15.67 -1.49
N THR A 286 -26.79 16.37 -1.72
CA THR A 286 -25.72 15.92 -2.64
C THR A 286 -25.05 14.63 -2.18
N THR A 287 -24.88 14.45 -0.86
CA THR A 287 -24.37 13.19 -0.29
C THR A 287 -25.46 12.14 -0.14
N TRP A 288 -26.69 12.50 0.23
CA TRP A 288 -27.82 11.57 0.36
C TRP A 288 -28.13 10.80 -0.94
N GLN A 289 -28.00 11.46 -2.10
CA GLN A 289 -28.16 10.79 -3.40
C GLN A 289 -27.08 9.73 -3.70
N LYS A 290 -25.94 9.75 -2.98
CA LYS A 290 -24.79 8.86 -3.19
C LYS A 290 -24.59 7.83 -2.07
N ALA A 291 -24.85 8.25 -0.83
CA ALA A 291 -24.70 7.48 0.39
C ALA A 291 -25.74 7.98 1.43
N PRO A 292 -26.98 7.46 1.39
CA PRO A 292 -27.96 7.66 2.46
C PRO A 292 -27.43 7.15 3.80
N HIS A 293 -27.69 7.88 4.89
CA HIS A 293 -27.16 7.58 6.22
C HIS A 293 -27.98 8.27 7.32
N PRO A 294 -28.20 7.66 8.50
CA PRO A 294 -29.01 8.26 9.57
C PRO A 294 -28.56 9.67 9.96
N ASP A 295 -27.26 9.92 10.16
CA ASP A 295 -26.72 11.26 10.49
C ASP A 295 -27.13 12.35 9.51
N LEU A 296 -27.25 12.02 8.22
CA LEU A 296 -27.68 12.95 7.19
C LEU A 296 -29.17 13.24 7.29
N ALA A 297 -29.99 12.24 7.61
CA ALA A 297 -31.42 12.44 7.88
C ALA A 297 -31.62 13.33 9.12
N THR A 298 -30.88 13.09 10.21
CA THR A 298 -30.91 13.89 11.44
C THR A 298 -30.43 15.33 11.18
N ALA A 299 -29.26 15.51 10.56
CA ALA A 299 -28.74 16.83 10.22
C ALA A 299 -29.67 17.59 9.26
N TYR A 300 -30.40 16.89 8.38
CA TYR A 300 -31.40 17.49 7.51
C TYR A 300 -32.67 17.88 8.25
N ALA A 301 -33.24 17.00 9.08
CA ALA A 301 -34.44 17.26 9.87
C ALA A 301 -34.29 18.56 10.69
N TYR A 302 -33.16 18.68 11.40
CA TYR A 302 -32.81 19.82 12.25
C TYR A 302 -32.10 20.97 11.49
N ALA A 303 -32.04 20.96 10.15
CA ALA A 303 -31.33 21.97 9.35
C ALA A 303 -31.91 23.40 9.41
N ARG A 304 -33.07 23.58 10.06
CA ARG A 304 -33.74 24.86 10.29
C ARG A 304 -34.25 24.92 11.73
N LEU A 305 -33.73 25.87 12.48
CA LEU A 305 -34.14 26.10 13.87
C LEU A 305 -35.57 26.66 13.92
N GLY A 306 -36.35 26.23 14.91
CA GLY A 306 -37.73 26.70 15.13
C GLY A 306 -38.85 25.91 14.44
N ASP A 307 -38.52 24.91 13.61
CA ASP A 307 -39.52 24.05 12.95
C ASP A 307 -40.19 23.08 13.93
N SER A 308 -41.51 22.89 13.79
CA SER A 308 -42.25 21.91 14.59
C SER A 308 -41.88 20.47 14.19
N PRO A 309 -42.17 19.46 15.02
CA PRO A 309 -41.96 18.04 14.64
C PRO A 309 -42.66 17.65 13.33
N ARG A 310 -43.82 18.25 13.01
CA ARG A 310 -44.54 18.02 11.74
C ARG A 310 -43.82 18.65 10.55
N ASP A 311 -43.28 19.86 10.70
CA ASP A 311 -42.45 20.49 9.66
C ASP A 311 -41.16 19.70 9.40
N ARG A 312 -40.56 19.10 10.45
CA ARG A 312 -39.43 18.18 10.32
C ARG A 312 -39.83 16.90 9.58
N LEU A 313 -40.97 16.30 9.88
CA LEU A 313 -41.50 15.15 9.14
C LEU A 313 -41.69 15.47 7.65
N ASP A 314 -42.33 16.57 7.31
CA ASP A 314 -42.55 16.98 5.92
C ASP A 314 -41.24 17.36 5.19
N ARG A 315 -40.22 17.81 5.92
CA ARG A 315 -38.86 17.93 5.39
C ARG A 315 -38.26 16.55 5.11
N VAL A 316 -38.31 15.61 6.05
CA VAL A 316 -37.70 14.29 5.89
C VAL A 316 -38.41 13.45 4.81
N LYS A 317 -39.73 13.55 4.68
CA LYS A 317 -40.49 13.00 3.54
C LYS A 317 -39.94 13.48 2.19
N LYS A 318 -39.55 14.76 2.08
CA LYS A 318 -38.89 15.33 0.88
C LYS A 318 -37.44 14.87 0.68
N LEU A 319 -36.73 14.44 1.73
CA LEU A 319 -35.39 13.83 1.62
C LEU A 319 -35.48 12.38 1.12
N ALA A 320 -36.37 11.58 1.73
CA ALA A 320 -36.61 10.19 1.35
C ALA A 320 -37.03 10.04 -0.12
N ALA A 321 -37.84 10.98 -0.62
CA ALA A 321 -38.25 11.05 -2.03
C ALA A 321 -37.07 11.21 -3.02
N LEU A 322 -35.88 11.68 -2.58
CA LEU A 322 -34.68 11.77 -3.43
C LEU A 322 -33.94 10.42 -3.59
N ASN A 323 -34.24 9.42 -2.77
CA ASN A 323 -33.68 8.07 -2.91
C ASN A 323 -34.64 6.99 -2.36
N PRO A 324 -35.77 6.69 -3.03
CA PRO A 324 -36.81 5.83 -2.47
C PRO A 324 -36.42 4.36 -2.25
N TYR A 325 -35.40 3.87 -2.96
CA TYR A 325 -34.98 2.46 -2.92
C TYR A 325 -33.99 2.12 -1.78
N SER A 326 -33.46 3.16 -1.12
CA SER A 326 -32.60 3.05 0.05
C SER A 326 -33.35 2.50 1.27
N LEU A 327 -32.65 1.75 2.13
CA LEU A 327 -33.13 1.37 3.47
C LEU A 327 -33.34 2.59 4.38
N GLU A 328 -32.45 3.58 4.31
CA GLU A 328 -32.46 4.72 5.24
C GLU A 328 -33.60 5.70 4.97
N SER A 329 -34.18 5.71 3.76
CA SER A 329 -35.28 6.60 3.38
C SER A 329 -36.58 6.34 4.15
N PRO A 330 -37.17 5.13 4.13
CA PRO A 330 -38.33 4.80 4.97
C PRO A 330 -38.03 4.91 6.46
N ILE A 331 -36.85 4.45 6.92
CA ILE A 331 -36.46 4.51 8.33
C ILE A 331 -36.38 5.97 8.83
N ALA A 332 -35.79 6.88 8.05
CA ALA A 332 -35.74 8.30 8.39
C ALA A 332 -37.15 8.92 8.52
N VAL A 333 -38.07 8.60 7.60
CA VAL A 333 -39.46 9.07 7.67
C VAL A 333 -40.16 8.52 8.91
N ALA A 334 -39.96 7.24 9.25
CA ALA A 334 -40.54 6.63 10.45
C ALA A 334 -40.04 7.28 11.75
N VAL A 335 -38.72 7.54 11.87
CA VAL A 335 -38.14 8.24 13.02
C VAL A 335 -38.74 9.65 13.18
N ALA A 336 -38.81 10.42 12.09
CA ALA A 336 -39.41 11.76 12.12
C ALA A 336 -40.93 11.74 12.37
N ALA A 337 -41.62 10.67 11.98
CA ALA A 337 -43.06 10.49 12.20
C ALA A 337 -43.37 10.15 13.66
N ILE A 338 -42.53 9.34 14.31
CA ILE A 338 -42.58 9.09 15.76
C ILE A 338 -42.32 10.39 16.53
N GLU A 339 -41.31 11.20 16.17
CA GLU A 339 -41.12 12.54 16.76
C GLU A 339 -42.36 13.44 16.62
N ALA A 340 -43.09 13.32 15.51
CA ALA A 340 -44.31 14.08 15.23
C ALA A 340 -45.58 13.50 15.86
N LYS A 341 -45.49 12.35 16.55
CA LYS A 341 -46.61 11.52 17.03
C LYS A 341 -47.62 11.12 15.93
N ASP A 342 -47.12 10.99 14.70
CA ASP A 342 -47.83 10.49 13.53
C ASP A 342 -47.48 9.01 13.34
N TYR A 343 -47.98 8.19 14.26
CA TYR A 343 -47.66 6.75 14.34
C TYR A 343 -48.17 5.97 13.11
N ASP A 344 -49.21 6.46 12.45
CA ASP A 344 -49.78 5.81 11.27
C ASP A 344 -48.94 6.10 10.02
N SER A 345 -48.43 7.33 9.81
CA SER A 345 -47.35 7.57 8.83
C SER A 345 -46.10 6.74 9.16
N ALA A 346 -45.75 6.57 10.43
CA ALA A 346 -44.56 5.81 10.84
C ALA A 346 -44.69 4.33 10.47
N ARG A 347 -45.87 3.72 10.74
CA ARG A 347 -46.17 2.33 10.40
C ARG A 347 -46.18 2.11 8.89
N GLN A 348 -46.84 2.97 8.12
CA GLN A 348 -46.86 2.93 6.64
C GLN A 348 -45.45 3.08 6.02
N ALA A 349 -44.57 3.88 6.64
CA ALA A 349 -43.20 4.03 6.16
C ALA A 349 -42.35 2.76 6.38
N LEU A 350 -42.57 2.01 7.46
CA LEU A 350 -41.82 0.78 7.77
C LEU A 350 -42.39 -0.47 7.09
N GLU A 351 -43.67 -0.49 6.75
CA GLU A 351 -44.39 -1.64 6.16
C GLU A 351 -43.62 -2.34 5.01
N PRO A 352 -43.03 -1.66 4.00
CA PRO A 352 -42.29 -2.31 2.92
C PRO A 352 -40.98 -3.00 3.33
N LEU A 353 -40.50 -2.76 4.56
CA LEU A 353 -39.29 -3.39 5.11
C LEU A 353 -39.60 -4.70 5.83
N LEU A 354 -40.84 -4.88 6.31
CA LEU A 354 -41.20 -5.95 7.24
C LEU A 354 -41.11 -7.35 6.63
N GLU A 355 -41.35 -7.49 5.33
CA GLU A 355 -41.30 -8.78 4.62
C GLU A 355 -39.89 -9.21 4.24
N ASN A 356 -39.12 -8.30 3.62
CA ASN A 356 -37.94 -8.65 2.83
C ASN A 356 -36.63 -8.00 3.32
N ARG A 357 -36.69 -7.05 4.27
CA ARG A 357 -35.54 -6.29 4.77
C ARG A 357 -35.67 -5.93 6.26
N LEU A 358 -36.13 -6.88 7.07
CA LEU A 358 -36.40 -6.67 8.50
C LEU A 358 -35.09 -6.55 9.30
N THR A 359 -34.75 -5.35 9.76
CA THR A 359 -33.59 -5.12 10.64
C THR A 359 -33.98 -4.91 12.10
N GLN A 360 -33.02 -5.05 13.01
CA GLN A 360 -33.20 -4.83 14.45
C GLN A 360 -33.74 -3.42 14.78
N ARG A 361 -33.29 -2.39 14.06
CA ARG A 361 -33.80 -1.01 14.14
C ARG A 361 -35.25 -0.89 13.65
N VAL A 362 -35.64 -1.60 12.58
CA VAL A 362 -37.04 -1.63 12.14
C VAL A 362 -37.93 -2.27 13.21
N CYS A 363 -37.53 -3.41 13.77
CA CYS A 363 -38.27 -4.07 14.86
C CYS A 363 -38.39 -3.20 16.13
N THR A 364 -37.31 -2.50 16.54
CA THR A 364 -37.34 -1.61 17.71
C THR A 364 -38.13 -0.33 17.48
N LEU A 365 -38.16 0.21 16.25
CA LEU A 365 -39.07 1.31 15.88
C LEU A 365 -40.54 0.86 15.90
N MET A 366 -40.85 -0.34 15.40
CA MET A 366 -42.20 -0.93 15.49
C MET A 366 -42.63 -1.17 16.95
N ALA A 367 -41.72 -1.67 17.80
CA ALA A 367 -41.97 -1.80 19.24
C ALA A 367 -42.26 -0.43 19.88
N LYS A 368 -41.51 0.61 19.52
CA LYS A 368 -41.73 1.98 20.01
C LYS A 368 -43.10 2.54 19.58
N ILE A 369 -43.51 2.32 18.32
CA ILE A 369 -44.83 2.73 17.81
C ILE A 369 -45.96 2.09 18.63
N GLU A 370 -45.94 0.77 18.81
CA GLU A 370 -47.00 0.06 19.56
C GLU A 370 -47.01 0.45 21.05
N GLY A 371 -45.84 0.72 21.63
CA GLY A 371 -45.69 1.22 22.99
C GLY A 371 -46.26 2.63 23.19
N GLU A 372 -45.93 3.58 22.32
CA GLU A 372 -46.36 4.98 22.44
C GLU A 372 -47.80 5.25 21.95
N GLN A 373 -48.32 4.48 20.98
CA GLN A 373 -49.68 4.64 20.45
C GLN A 373 -50.74 3.87 21.25
N HIS A 374 -50.41 2.67 21.75
CA HIS A 374 -51.39 1.75 22.35
C HIS A 374 -51.04 1.29 23.77
N GLY A 375 -49.78 1.42 24.21
CA GLY A 375 -49.32 0.86 25.48
C GLY A 375 -49.32 -0.67 25.53
N ASP A 376 -49.39 -1.35 24.37
CA ASP A 376 -49.54 -2.80 24.29
C ASP A 376 -48.22 -3.52 24.58
N LYS A 377 -48.05 -3.86 25.87
CA LYS A 377 -46.86 -4.58 26.38
C LYS A 377 -46.74 -6.00 25.81
N GLY A 378 -47.78 -6.55 25.17
CA GLY A 378 -47.72 -7.80 24.43
C GLY A 378 -47.03 -7.60 23.09
N ARG A 379 -47.56 -6.69 22.25
CA ARG A 379 -47.01 -6.38 20.92
C ARG A 379 -45.62 -5.77 20.98
N VAL A 380 -45.33 -4.94 21.99
CA VAL A 380 -43.96 -4.46 22.27
C VAL A 380 -43.00 -5.64 22.44
N ARG A 381 -43.33 -6.61 23.32
CA ARG A 381 -42.48 -7.80 23.55
C ARG A 381 -42.36 -8.67 22.30
N GLU A 382 -43.42 -8.81 21.52
CA GLU A 382 -43.38 -9.54 20.26
C GLU A 382 -42.40 -8.91 19.27
N TRP A 383 -42.46 -7.58 19.08
CA TRP A 383 -41.52 -6.87 18.20
C TRP A 383 -40.08 -6.88 18.72
N LEU A 384 -39.86 -6.82 20.04
CA LEU A 384 -38.52 -6.97 20.62
C LEU A 384 -37.98 -8.42 20.48
N ALA A 385 -38.83 -9.44 20.60
CA ALA A 385 -38.43 -10.84 20.33
C ALA A 385 -38.13 -11.09 18.84
N ARG A 386 -38.87 -10.44 17.93
CA ARG A 386 -38.54 -10.38 16.50
C ARG A 386 -37.21 -9.65 16.26
N ALA A 387 -36.89 -8.59 17.03
CA ALA A 387 -35.65 -7.82 16.89
C ALA A 387 -34.38 -8.66 17.18
N VAL A 388 -34.44 -9.61 18.12
CA VAL A 388 -33.31 -10.50 18.45
C VAL A 388 -32.94 -11.42 17.27
N ASN A 389 -33.92 -11.81 16.45
CA ASN A 389 -33.74 -12.70 15.30
C ASN A 389 -33.69 -11.95 13.94
N ALA A 390 -33.76 -10.62 13.96
CA ALA A 390 -33.72 -9.78 12.77
C ALA A 390 -32.28 -9.54 12.31
N GLN A 391 -32.09 -9.08 11.07
CA GLN A 391 -30.74 -8.74 10.58
C GLN A 391 -30.18 -7.54 11.36
N ARG A 392 -28.91 -7.60 11.79
CA ARG A 392 -28.22 -6.43 12.37
C ARG A 392 -28.19 -5.29 11.36
N ASP A 393 -28.39 -4.06 11.83
CA ASP A 393 -28.30 -2.88 10.98
C ASP A 393 -26.87 -2.60 10.53
N PRO A 394 -26.68 -1.81 9.45
CA PRO A 394 -25.40 -1.21 9.14
C PRO A 394 -24.87 -0.36 10.30
N ALA A 395 -23.57 -0.44 10.54
CA ALA A 395 -22.83 0.36 11.52
C ALA A 395 -21.48 0.79 10.93
N TRP A 396 -20.74 1.67 11.61
CA TRP A 396 -19.36 1.98 11.23
C TRP A 396 -18.45 0.84 11.69
N THR A 397 -17.81 0.15 10.74
CA THR A 397 -16.95 -1.00 11.05
C THR A 397 -15.54 -0.82 10.48
N ALA A 398 -14.52 -1.14 11.27
CA ALA A 398 -13.10 -1.16 10.86
C ALA A 398 -12.37 -2.30 11.56
N ASP A 399 -11.67 -3.15 10.81
CA ASP A 399 -10.77 -4.21 11.33
C ASP A 399 -11.36 -5.14 12.42
N GLY A 400 -12.69 -5.37 12.36
CA GLY A 400 -13.44 -6.17 13.34
C GLY A 400 -14.15 -5.37 14.42
N VAL A 401 -13.74 -4.11 14.64
CA VAL A 401 -14.37 -3.20 15.60
C VAL A 401 -15.64 -2.57 15.02
N VAL A 402 -16.69 -2.46 15.84
CA VAL A 402 -17.99 -1.85 15.51
C VAL A 402 -18.21 -0.59 16.35
N SER A 403 -18.62 0.51 15.71
CA SER A 403 -18.88 1.80 16.34
C SER A 403 -20.19 2.41 15.84
N ASP A 404 -20.93 3.06 16.75
CA ASP A 404 -22.07 3.93 16.40
C ASP A 404 -21.59 5.22 15.69
N ASN A 405 -20.39 5.71 16.03
CA ASN A 405 -19.82 6.95 15.50
C ASN A 405 -18.69 6.68 14.49
N TRP A 406 -18.62 7.50 13.44
CA TRP A 406 -17.47 7.48 12.53
C TRP A 406 -16.20 8.00 13.20
N ALA A 407 -15.07 7.32 12.94
CA ALA A 407 -13.73 7.78 13.25
C ALA A 407 -12.86 7.76 11.98
N PRO A 408 -11.88 8.67 11.85
CA PRO A 408 -11.03 8.76 10.65
C PRO A 408 -10.02 7.60 10.50
N VAL A 409 -9.68 6.93 11.60
CA VAL A 409 -8.60 5.96 11.70
C VAL A 409 -9.07 4.72 12.47
N SER A 410 -8.66 3.52 12.04
CA SER A 410 -8.90 2.28 12.79
C SER A 410 -8.15 2.27 14.13
N PRO A 411 -8.80 1.90 15.26
CA PRO A 411 -8.13 1.77 16.55
C PRO A 411 -7.21 0.53 16.64
N VAL A 412 -7.32 -0.42 15.70
CA VAL A 412 -6.53 -1.66 15.70
C VAL A 412 -5.26 -1.53 14.84
N THR A 413 -5.39 -1.02 13.62
CA THR A 413 -4.27 -0.94 12.66
C THR A 413 -3.63 0.44 12.57
N GLY A 414 -4.36 1.49 12.95
CA GLY A 414 -3.97 2.87 12.65
C GLY A 414 -4.17 3.27 11.18
N ALA A 415 -4.88 2.48 10.38
CA ALA A 415 -5.16 2.80 8.98
C ALA A 415 -6.24 3.89 8.82
N LEU A 416 -5.97 4.89 7.98
CA LEU A 416 -6.89 5.98 7.63
C LEU A 416 -8.00 5.49 6.68
N ASP A 417 -9.22 6.03 6.83
CA ASP A 417 -10.41 5.71 6.00
C ASP A 417 -10.86 4.23 6.07
N ALA A 418 -10.45 3.53 7.14
CA ALA A 418 -10.80 2.13 7.39
C ALA A 418 -12.27 1.90 7.79
N PHE A 419 -12.92 2.91 8.40
CA PHE A 419 -14.31 2.80 8.86
C PHE A 419 -15.31 2.86 7.70
N GLN A 420 -15.99 1.74 7.46
CA GLN A 420 -16.98 1.56 6.41
C GLN A 420 -18.36 1.29 6.99
N TRP A 421 -19.38 1.96 6.44
CA TRP A 421 -20.79 1.77 6.78
C TRP A 421 -21.34 0.50 6.12
N ARG A 422 -21.47 -0.58 6.90
CA ARG A 422 -21.95 -1.90 6.43
C ARG A 422 -22.52 -2.70 7.59
N VAL A 423 -23.29 -3.75 7.29
CA VAL A 423 -23.73 -4.72 8.30
C VAL A 423 -22.49 -5.42 8.89
N PRO A 424 -22.31 -5.47 10.22
CA PRO A 424 -21.22 -6.20 10.85
C PRO A 424 -21.28 -7.70 10.53
N VAL A 425 -20.12 -8.30 10.24
CA VAL A 425 -19.95 -9.76 10.09
C VAL A 425 -19.43 -10.31 11.41
N GLU A 426 -19.96 -11.47 11.85
CA GLU A 426 -19.89 -11.98 13.23
C GLU A 426 -18.47 -12.04 13.84
N THR A 427 -18.10 -10.92 14.46
CA THR A 427 -16.97 -10.75 15.38
C THR A 427 -17.49 -9.82 16.48
N VAL A 428 -17.37 -10.24 17.74
CA VAL A 428 -18.20 -9.70 18.83
C VAL A 428 -17.48 -8.62 19.62
N ASP A 429 -17.90 -7.36 19.43
CA ASP A 429 -17.67 -6.29 20.39
C ASP A 429 -18.77 -6.30 21.46
N LYS A 430 -18.40 -6.66 22.70
CA LYS A 430 -19.32 -6.70 23.85
C LYS A 430 -20.03 -5.37 24.09
N ALA A 431 -19.36 -4.25 23.85
CA ALA A 431 -19.92 -2.91 23.97
C ALA A 431 -21.17 -2.71 23.08
N SER A 432 -21.23 -3.35 21.91
CA SER A 432 -22.42 -3.30 21.05
C SER A 432 -23.59 -4.09 21.65
N GLU A 433 -23.32 -5.20 22.33
CA GLU A 433 -24.34 -6.05 22.95
C GLU A 433 -24.86 -5.44 24.26
N GLU A 434 -23.98 -4.84 25.06
CA GLU A 434 -24.32 -4.09 26.28
C GLU A 434 -25.18 -2.86 25.95
N LEU A 435 -24.85 -2.09 24.90
CA LEU A 435 -25.59 -0.89 24.51
C LEU A 435 -26.94 -1.24 23.85
N LEU A 436 -27.03 -2.37 23.13
CA LEU A 436 -28.30 -2.93 22.67
C LEU A 436 -29.16 -3.41 23.83
N ALA A 437 -28.59 -4.11 24.82
CA ALA A 437 -29.30 -4.54 26.02
C ALA A 437 -29.87 -3.36 26.80
N GLN A 438 -29.09 -2.28 26.98
CA GLN A 438 -29.55 -1.04 27.63
C GLN A 438 -30.72 -0.40 26.89
N LYS A 439 -30.65 -0.26 25.54
CA LYS A 439 -31.77 0.28 24.72
C LYS A 439 -33.02 -0.60 24.80
N LEU A 440 -32.88 -1.93 24.87
CA LEU A 440 -33.99 -2.86 25.05
C LEU A 440 -34.62 -2.74 26.44
N GLU A 441 -33.79 -2.62 27.48
CA GLU A 441 -34.25 -2.44 28.87
C GLU A 441 -34.93 -1.09 29.08
N GLU A 442 -34.42 0.00 28.49
CA GLU A 442 -35.05 1.33 28.51
C GLU A 442 -36.44 1.30 27.84
N LEU A 443 -36.58 0.67 26.67
CA LEU A 443 -37.86 0.52 25.98
C LEU A 443 -38.86 -0.34 26.77
N VAL A 444 -38.39 -1.33 27.53
CA VAL A 444 -39.23 -2.10 28.46
C VAL A 444 -39.61 -1.28 29.69
N ALA A 445 -38.70 -0.47 30.23
CA ALA A 445 -38.90 0.39 31.40
C ALA A 445 -39.86 1.56 31.12
N LEU A 446 -39.82 2.14 29.92
CA LEU A 446 -40.81 3.12 29.43
C LEU A 446 -42.24 2.54 29.40
N GLY A 447 -42.36 1.21 29.27
CA GLY A 447 -43.62 0.48 29.42
C GLY A 447 -43.97 0.07 30.86
N ALA A 448 -43.22 0.47 31.89
CA ALA A 448 -43.27 -0.13 33.23
C ALA A 448 -43.27 0.86 34.41
N THR A 449 -44.36 1.63 34.57
CA THR A 449 -44.75 2.02 35.93
C THR A 449 -45.09 0.75 36.75
N PRO A 450 -44.59 0.62 37.99
CA PRO A 450 -44.84 -0.58 38.79
C PRO A 450 -46.29 -0.58 39.30
N VAL A 451 -47.12 -1.44 38.72
CA VAL A 451 -48.43 -1.77 39.30
C VAL A 451 -48.19 -2.56 40.58
N GLN A 452 -48.37 -1.90 41.72
CA GLN A 452 -48.27 -2.51 43.03
C GLN A 452 -49.34 -3.61 43.13
N PRO A 453 -48.97 -4.90 43.31
CA PRO A 453 -49.93 -5.99 43.22
C PRO A 453 -50.92 -5.94 44.40
N ALA A 454 -52.21 -5.91 44.09
CA ALA A 454 -53.26 -6.02 45.10
C ALA A 454 -53.14 -7.35 45.87
N ALA A 455 -53.25 -7.29 47.19
CA ALA A 455 -52.98 -8.44 48.05
C ALA A 455 -53.96 -9.60 47.80
N ALA A 456 -53.41 -10.77 47.45
CA ALA A 456 -54.18 -12.01 47.36
C ALA A 456 -54.45 -12.57 48.77
N VAL A 457 -55.68 -12.98 49.04
CA VAL A 457 -56.04 -13.71 50.27
C VAL A 457 -55.57 -15.18 50.18
N PRO A 458 -55.06 -15.77 51.29
CA PRO A 458 -54.49 -17.11 51.25
C PRO A 458 -55.57 -18.21 51.31
N VAL A 459 -55.30 -19.33 50.65
CA VAL A 459 -56.04 -20.60 50.80
C VAL A 459 -55.06 -21.65 51.37
N PRO A 460 -55.40 -22.38 52.45
CA PRO A 460 -54.49 -23.29 53.12
C PRO A 460 -54.27 -24.61 52.36
N THR A 461 -53.15 -25.28 52.67
CA THR A 461 -52.58 -26.41 51.93
C THR A 461 -52.93 -27.77 52.53
N THR A 462 -52.99 -28.81 51.69
CA THR A 462 -52.90 -30.23 52.12
C THR A 462 -51.84 -30.94 51.26
N PRO A 463 -50.85 -31.65 51.85
CA PRO A 463 -49.78 -32.33 51.11
C PRO A 463 -50.11 -33.78 50.72
N ALA A 464 -49.38 -34.32 49.76
CA ALA A 464 -49.42 -35.73 49.35
C ALA A 464 -48.46 -36.63 50.16
N PRO A 465 -48.60 -37.97 50.05
CA PRO A 465 -47.42 -38.80 49.80
C PRO A 465 -47.62 -39.88 48.70
N VAL A 466 -46.54 -40.60 48.36
CA VAL A 466 -46.39 -41.49 47.18
C VAL A 466 -45.96 -42.91 47.58
N ALA A 467 -46.46 -43.96 46.90
CA ALA A 467 -45.92 -45.34 46.92
C ALA A 467 -46.41 -46.19 45.70
N PRO A 468 -45.70 -47.27 45.26
CA PRO A 468 -45.54 -47.48 43.80
C PRO A 468 -45.58 -48.93 43.21
N ALA A 469 -45.54 -48.97 41.86
CA ALA A 469 -44.77 -49.88 40.96
C ALA A 469 -45.31 -51.25 40.44
N LYS A 470 -44.83 -51.58 39.22
CA LYS A 470 -44.88 -52.86 38.43
C LYS A 470 -46.24 -53.14 37.75
N THR A 471 -46.35 -53.86 36.61
CA THR A 471 -45.43 -54.80 35.87
C THR A 471 -45.34 -54.52 34.34
N SER A 472 -44.65 -55.39 33.59
CA SER A 472 -44.43 -55.45 32.12
C SER A 472 -44.44 -56.95 31.69
N PRO A 473 -43.92 -57.44 30.53
CA PRO A 473 -43.85 -56.96 29.12
C PRO A 473 -44.23 -58.07 28.06
N VAL A 474 -43.86 -57.88 26.77
CA VAL A 474 -43.56 -58.89 25.69
C VAL A 474 -44.72 -59.55 24.87
N ALA A 475 -44.68 -59.40 23.52
CA ALA A 475 -44.58 -60.50 22.51
C ALA A 475 -44.73 -60.00 21.05
N ASP A 476 -44.10 -60.69 20.09
CA ASP A 476 -44.08 -60.44 18.63
C ASP A 476 -44.75 -61.59 17.83
N ALA A 477 -44.74 -61.47 16.48
CA ALA A 477 -45.23 -62.39 15.43
C ALA A 477 -46.75 -62.26 15.09
N ASP A 478 -47.20 -62.42 13.83
CA ASP A 478 -46.65 -63.27 12.74
C ASP A 478 -46.79 -62.67 11.31
N VAL A 479 -46.35 -63.42 10.28
CA VAL A 479 -46.36 -63.08 8.83
C VAL A 479 -47.23 -64.06 8.04
N ILE A 480 -47.87 -63.63 6.92
CA ILE A 480 -48.11 -64.40 5.67
C ILE A 480 -48.80 -63.54 4.57
N GLU A 481 -48.68 -63.97 3.31
CA GLU A 481 -49.11 -63.32 2.04
C GLU A 481 -50.59 -63.59 1.67
N ASP A 482 -51.19 -62.84 0.71
CA ASP A 482 -51.57 -63.35 -0.65
C ASP A 482 -52.12 -62.24 -1.59
N ASP A 483 -52.38 -62.58 -2.86
CA ASP A 483 -52.63 -61.76 -4.06
C ASP A 483 -53.99 -61.00 -4.19
N GLY A 484 -54.14 -60.12 -5.22
CA GLY A 484 -55.40 -59.35 -5.43
C GLY A 484 -55.70 -58.62 -6.78
N ASP A 485 -54.78 -58.57 -7.75
CA ASP A 485 -54.92 -58.23 -9.20
C ASP A 485 -55.60 -56.92 -9.76
N ALA A 486 -55.03 -56.47 -10.89
CA ALA A 486 -55.48 -55.65 -12.03
C ALA A 486 -56.53 -54.50 -11.91
N ARG A 487 -56.12 -53.30 -12.41
CA ARG A 487 -56.32 -52.95 -13.85
C ARG A 487 -55.59 -51.70 -14.38
N THR A 488 -54.72 -51.94 -15.38
CA THR A 488 -54.46 -51.14 -16.62
C THR A 488 -54.40 -49.60 -16.59
N GLY A 489 -53.22 -49.03 -16.95
CA GLY A 489 -53.07 -47.57 -17.17
C GLY A 489 -51.74 -47.05 -17.78
N LYS A 490 -51.05 -47.85 -18.61
CA LYS A 490 -49.78 -47.46 -19.30
C LYS A 490 -50.14 -46.84 -20.68
N THR A 491 -49.47 -45.84 -21.26
CA THR A 491 -48.01 -45.70 -21.51
C THR A 491 -47.62 -44.23 -21.84
N ALA A 492 -46.31 -43.94 -21.89
CA ALA A 492 -45.68 -42.66 -22.26
C ALA A 492 -46.01 -42.15 -23.70
N VAL A 493 -45.53 -40.97 -24.15
CA VAL A 493 -44.19 -40.78 -24.75
C VAL A 493 -43.74 -39.29 -24.73
N ALA A 494 -42.42 -39.08 -24.71
CA ALA A 494 -41.67 -37.84 -25.03
C ALA A 494 -40.35 -38.24 -25.75
N PRO A 495 -39.40 -37.36 -26.17
CA PRO A 495 -39.36 -35.88 -26.18
C PRO A 495 -38.84 -35.27 -27.53
N ALA A 496 -38.43 -33.98 -27.53
CA ALA A 496 -37.59 -33.27 -28.54
C ALA A 496 -38.20 -33.04 -29.96
N GLY A 497 -37.72 -32.08 -30.78
CA GLY A 497 -36.65 -31.07 -30.62
C GLY A 497 -36.54 -30.12 -31.84
N SER A 498 -35.41 -29.40 -31.98
CA SER A 498 -35.10 -28.29 -32.94
C SER A 498 -35.90 -27.00 -32.71
N GLN A 499 -35.40 -25.75 -32.80
CA GLN A 499 -34.21 -25.06 -33.35
C GLN A 499 -34.38 -24.32 -34.69
N SER A 500 -33.99 -23.04 -34.64
CA SER A 500 -33.46 -22.18 -35.71
C SER A 500 -34.39 -21.65 -36.81
N SER A 501 -34.54 -20.33 -36.84
CA SER A 501 -34.30 -19.57 -38.06
C SER A 501 -33.54 -18.28 -37.73
N SER A 502 -32.54 -17.95 -38.55
CA SER A 502 -31.79 -16.70 -38.53
C SER A 502 -31.96 -16.01 -39.87
N GLY A 503 -32.01 -14.68 -39.90
CA GLY A 503 -32.17 -13.89 -41.12
C GLY A 503 -31.53 -12.52 -40.99
N ALA A 504 -30.45 -12.28 -41.72
CA ALA A 504 -29.72 -11.02 -41.72
C ALA A 504 -29.17 -10.67 -43.12
N ALA A 505 -29.61 -9.54 -43.67
CA ALA A 505 -29.07 -8.84 -44.84
C ALA A 505 -29.67 -7.41 -44.79
N SER A 506 -28.90 -6.38 -44.41
CA SER A 506 -28.17 -5.46 -45.31
C SER A 506 -29.11 -4.55 -46.15
N THR A 507 -28.89 -3.23 -46.27
CA THR A 507 -27.62 -2.54 -46.57
C THR A 507 -27.55 -1.07 -46.06
N SER A 508 -26.37 -0.46 -46.27
CA SER A 508 -26.02 0.99 -46.27
C SER A 508 -25.64 1.66 -44.93
N SER A 509 -24.59 2.51 -44.86
CA SER A 509 -23.40 2.65 -45.75
C SER A 509 -22.21 3.26 -44.97
N SER A 510 -20.99 3.15 -45.49
CA SER A 510 -19.74 3.66 -44.90
C SER A 510 -19.29 5.04 -45.45
N ALA A 511 -18.17 5.59 -44.96
CA ALA A 511 -17.84 7.02 -45.01
C ALA A 511 -16.48 7.38 -45.68
N THR A 512 -16.08 8.66 -45.54
CA THR A 512 -14.74 9.29 -45.78
C THR A 512 -14.39 9.74 -47.23
N PRO A 513 -13.40 10.65 -47.47
CA PRO A 513 -13.52 11.80 -48.40
C PRO A 513 -12.44 11.82 -49.52
N PRO A 514 -12.11 12.95 -50.24
CA PRO A 514 -11.22 14.01 -49.69
C PRO A 514 -11.30 15.45 -50.31
N ALA A 515 -10.41 16.34 -49.82
CA ALA A 515 -9.60 17.34 -50.56
C ALA A 515 -9.98 18.85 -50.72
N THR A 516 -8.92 19.66 -50.54
CA THR A 516 -8.56 20.99 -51.13
C THR A 516 -9.15 22.34 -50.65
N ASP A 517 -8.20 23.18 -50.19
CA ASP A 517 -8.15 24.65 -49.96
C ASP A 517 -7.87 25.37 -51.33
N PRO A 518 -7.59 26.71 -51.48
CA PRO A 518 -7.59 27.85 -50.52
C PRO A 518 -8.19 29.19 -51.02
N SER A 519 -8.32 30.21 -50.13
CA SER A 519 -7.78 31.60 -50.30
C SER A 519 -8.58 32.78 -49.66
N LYS A 520 -7.85 33.66 -48.94
CA LYS A 520 -8.02 35.14 -48.81
C LYS A 520 -9.31 35.69 -48.12
N THR A 521 -9.32 36.86 -47.43
CA THR A 521 -8.29 37.90 -47.12
C THR A 521 -8.68 38.70 -45.85
N ALA A 522 -7.67 39.27 -45.15
CA ALA A 522 -7.57 40.61 -44.48
C ALA A 522 -8.80 41.30 -43.82
N ASP A 523 -8.71 42.15 -42.78
CA ASP A 523 -7.65 42.68 -41.89
C ASP A 523 -8.34 43.04 -40.53
N VAL A 524 -7.70 43.38 -39.40
CA VAL A 524 -7.05 44.67 -39.10
C VAL A 524 -6.08 44.53 -37.89
N LYS A 525 -5.00 45.31 -37.92
CA LYS A 525 -3.83 45.34 -37.01
C LYS A 525 -4.05 46.06 -35.64
N PRO A 526 -3.32 45.69 -34.55
CA PRO A 526 -3.38 46.33 -33.22
C PRO A 526 -2.52 47.62 -33.09
N ARG A 527 -2.44 48.18 -31.86
CA ARG A 527 -1.61 49.35 -31.47
C ARG A 527 -0.49 48.99 -30.47
N ASP A 528 0.64 49.68 -30.59
CA ASP A 528 1.88 49.55 -29.79
C ASP A 528 2.13 50.74 -28.83
N ALA A 529 3.00 50.52 -27.83
CA ALA A 529 3.96 51.43 -27.13
C ALA A 529 4.03 51.09 -25.61
N LYS A 530 5.15 50.72 -24.96
CA LYS A 530 6.50 51.35 -24.77
C LYS A 530 6.42 52.63 -23.90
N MET A 531 7.34 52.89 -22.94
CA MET A 531 8.81 52.85 -23.07
C MET A 531 9.60 52.98 -21.72
N SER A 532 10.86 52.48 -21.66
CA SER A 532 11.99 52.85 -20.76
C SER A 532 11.90 52.64 -19.23
N ALA A 533 12.98 52.50 -18.42
CA ALA A 533 14.45 52.28 -18.61
C ALA A 533 15.13 52.01 -17.22
N ALA A 534 16.47 51.94 -17.05
CA ALA A 534 17.44 50.91 -17.49
C ALA A 534 18.93 51.29 -17.16
N VAL A 535 19.51 50.83 -16.03
CA VAL A 535 20.93 51.00 -15.59
C VAL A 535 21.35 49.69 -14.85
N HIS A 536 22.28 48.85 -15.32
CA HIS A 536 23.77 48.81 -15.15
C HIS A 536 24.24 48.64 -13.67
N SER A 537 25.28 47.87 -13.30
CA SER A 537 26.46 47.28 -14.02
C SER A 537 26.72 45.80 -13.56
N GLU A 538 27.32 44.86 -14.31
CA GLU A 538 28.74 44.62 -14.73
C GLU A 538 29.71 44.24 -13.58
N GLU A 539 30.62 43.25 -13.64
CA GLU A 539 31.12 42.39 -14.76
C GLU A 539 30.38 41.02 -14.90
N ALA A 540 30.88 39.77 -14.86
CA ALA A 540 32.20 39.17 -14.52
C ALA A 540 32.56 37.85 -15.30
N SER A 541 33.85 37.66 -15.59
CA SER A 541 34.52 36.46 -16.15
C SER A 541 34.50 35.25 -15.17
N VAL A 542 34.56 33.96 -15.56
CA VAL A 542 35.58 33.25 -16.38
C VAL A 542 34.98 32.13 -17.23
N LYS A 543 35.52 31.91 -18.45
CA LYS A 543 35.27 30.73 -19.30
C LYS A 543 36.41 29.71 -19.20
N VAL A 544 36.07 28.41 -19.20
CA VAL A 544 37.03 27.30 -19.42
C VAL A 544 36.73 26.65 -20.77
N THR A 545 37.76 26.45 -21.58
CA THR A 545 37.68 25.88 -22.94
C THR A 545 38.10 24.41 -22.95
N THR A 546 37.27 23.54 -23.52
CA THR A 546 37.66 22.21 -24.02
C THR A 546 36.94 21.96 -25.37
N ALA A 547 37.58 21.25 -26.30
CA ALA A 547 37.24 21.31 -27.72
C ALA A 547 36.44 20.13 -28.29
N ARG A 548 35.81 20.38 -29.47
CA ARG A 548 35.53 19.40 -30.55
C ARG A 548 36.86 18.69 -30.97
N GLN A 549 36.93 17.56 -31.66
CA GLN A 549 36.12 16.86 -32.69
C GLN A 549 36.74 15.41 -32.83
N PRO A 550 36.41 14.52 -33.81
CA PRO A 550 35.41 14.55 -34.88
C PRO A 550 34.56 13.28 -35.03
N THR A 551 33.80 13.23 -36.14
CA THR A 551 32.77 12.24 -36.51
C THR A 551 33.22 11.19 -37.53
N ALA A 552 32.74 9.95 -37.37
CA ALA A 552 32.47 8.98 -38.44
C ALA A 552 31.48 7.92 -37.88
N GLY A 553 30.58 7.30 -38.64
CA GLY A 553 30.14 7.50 -40.03
C GLY A 553 28.83 6.73 -40.24
N ASN A 554 27.93 7.20 -41.11
CA ASN A 554 26.57 6.66 -41.23
C ASN A 554 26.47 5.55 -42.29
N SER A 555 25.70 4.49 -41.99
CA SER A 555 25.17 3.53 -42.97
C SER A 555 23.88 2.94 -42.42
N ALA A 556 22.84 2.86 -43.25
CA ALA A 556 21.46 2.66 -42.80
C ALA A 556 20.86 1.29 -43.19
N SER A 557 19.68 1.01 -42.61
CA SER A 557 18.60 0.12 -43.08
C SER A 557 18.27 -1.03 -42.12
N GLY A 558 16.97 -1.39 -42.06
CA GLY A 558 16.52 -2.69 -41.55
C GLY A 558 15.50 -2.67 -40.40
N ALA A 559 14.21 -2.57 -40.75
CA ALA A 559 13.04 -3.17 -40.09
C ALA A 559 12.73 -2.94 -38.59
N GLN A 560 11.42 -2.92 -38.29
CA GLN A 560 10.87 -3.08 -36.95
C GLN A 560 10.89 -4.57 -36.56
N ALA A 561 11.12 -4.89 -35.28
CA ALA A 561 10.88 -6.21 -34.71
C ALA A 561 10.47 -6.09 -33.23
N GLU A 562 9.43 -6.80 -32.83
CA GLU A 562 8.98 -6.88 -31.44
C GLU A 562 9.83 -7.88 -30.63
N PRO A 563 9.96 -7.73 -29.30
CA PRO A 563 10.65 -8.69 -28.45
C PRO A 563 9.83 -9.98 -28.29
N ASN A 564 10.00 -10.91 -29.24
CA ASN A 564 9.27 -12.17 -29.27
C ASN A 564 9.63 -13.06 -28.07
N ILE A 565 8.64 -13.47 -27.28
CA ILE A 565 8.84 -14.17 -25.99
C ILE A 565 9.15 -15.64 -26.26
N PHE A 566 10.37 -16.07 -25.93
CA PHE A 566 10.81 -17.45 -26.14
C PHE A 566 10.29 -18.37 -25.02
N VAL A 567 9.12 -18.98 -25.23
CA VAL A 567 8.56 -20.00 -24.33
C VAL A 567 9.18 -21.37 -24.65
N SER A 568 9.91 -21.95 -23.70
CA SER A 568 10.54 -23.27 -23.86
C SER A 568 9.50 -24.42 -23.90
N PRO A 569 9.54 -25.31 -24.90
CA PRO A 569 8.61 -26.44 -24.99
C PRO A 569 9.06 -27.64 -24.13
N ARG A 570 8.44 -27.78 -22.94
CA ARG A 570 8.45 -28.95 -22.03
C ARG A 570 9.82 -29.44 -21.50
N ALA A 571 9.82 -29.85 -20.23
CA ALA A 571 10.90 -30.65 -19.64
C ALA A 571 10.80 -32.12 -20.08
N PRO A 572 11.92 -32.87 -20.11
CA PRO A 572 11.89 -34.33 -20.28
C PRO A 572 11.36 -35.03 -19.02
N ASP A 573 10.81 -36.23 -19.20
CA ASP A 573 10.27 -37.06 -18.10
C ASP A 573 11.37 -37.55 -17.14
N ASP A 574 11.07 -37.51 -15.84
CA ASP A 574 11.92 -38.03 -14.76
C ASP A 574 11.29 -39.32 -14.17
N PRO A 575 11.93 -40.49 -14.28
CA PRO A 575 11.39 -41.74 -13.76
C PRO A 575 11.60 -41.83 -12.23
N GLY A 576 10.52 -41.60 -11.48
CA GLY A 576 10.52 -41.68 -10.02
C GLY A 576 10.98 -43.03 -9.45
N PRO A 577 11.45 -43.06 -8.19
CA PRO A 577 12.09 -44.23 -7.59
C PRO A 577 11.12 -45.42 -7.40
N PRO A 578 11.61 -46.67 -7.51
CA PRO A 578 10.78 -47.87 -7.36
C PRO A 578 10.37 -48.10 -5.88
N PRO A 579 9.22 -48.75 -5.63
CA PRO A 579 8.74 -49.01 -4.28
C PRO A 579 9.43 -50.23 -3.63
N GLU A 580 9.98 -50.04 -2.43
CA GLU A 580 10.27 -51.16 -1.52
C GLU A 580 8.99 -51.59 -0.77
N LYS A 581 8.96 -52.84 -0.31
CA LYS A 581 7.74 -53.56 0.04
C LYS A 581 7.46 -53.54 1.54
N GLU A 582 6.20 -53.31 1.92
CA GLU A 582 5.72 -53.62 3.27
C GLU A 582 5.77 -55.13 3.56
N ALA A 583 6.12 -55.48 4.80
CA ALA A 583 5.96 -56.83 5.35
C ALA A 583 5.31 -56.73 6.75
N THR A 584 3.98 -56.79 6.79
CA THR A 584 3.18 -56.47 7.99
C THR A 584 2.97 -57.66 8.94
N ALA A 585 3.43 -57.53 10.19
CA ALA A 585 2.99 -58.34 11.34
C ALA A 585 3.49 -57.75 12.67
N ARG A 586 2.77 -57.78 13.81
CA ARG A 586 1.32 -57.93 14.09
C ARG A 586 1.08 -57.61 15.58
N ARG A 587 -0.05 -56.96 15.90
CA ARG A 587 -0.76 -56.92 17.22
C ARG A 587 -0.06 -56.34 18.47
N LEU A 588 -0.76 -55.37 19.08
CA LEU A 588 -1.20 -55.33 20.50
C LEU A 588 -0.23 -55.85 21.58
N ASN A 589 0.35 -54.92 22.35
CA ASN A 589 -0.29 -54.41 23.58
C ASN A 589 0.21 -52.99 23.88
#